data_AF-L5L3A6-F1
#
_entry.id   AF-L5L3A6-F1
#
_cell.length_a   1.000
_cell.length_b   1.000
_cell.length_c   1.000
_cell.angle_alpha   90.00
_cell.angle_beta   90.00
_cell.angle_gamma   90.00
#
_symmetry.space_group_name_H-M   'P 1'
#
loop_
_entity.id
_entity.type
_entity.pdbx_description
1 polymer ?
#
loop_
_entity_poly.entity_id
_entity_poly.type
_entity_poly.pdbx_seq_one_letter_code
_entity_poly.pdbx_strand_id
1 'polypeptide(L)' 'MDSFVKDMFQRIAEEASRLARKTRRATMTSRDIQTAVRLLLLGELGKHAVSEGTKAILRYVCCS' A
#
# COMPACT_ATOMS: atom_id res chain seq x y z
N MET A 1 17.21 -11.81 -1.61
CA MET A 1 15.90 -11.27 -2.05
C MET A 1 15.42 -10.14 -1.14
N ASP A 2 16.01 -10.01 0.04
CA ASP A 2 15.69 -8.99 1.06
C ASP A 2 15.82 -7.56 0.55
N SER A 3 16.82 -7.27 -0.28
CA SER A 3 17.04 -5.92 -0.81
C SER A 3 15.90 -5.44 -1.72
N PHE A 4 15.28 -6.32 -2.51
CA PHE A 4 14.17 -5.96 -3.38
C PHE A 4 12.90 -5.65 -2.58
N VAL A 5 12.60 -6.49 -1.58
CA VAL A 5 11.44 -6.27 -0.70
C VAL A 5 11.62 -4.99 0.11
N LYS A 6 12.84 -4.72 0.61
CA LYS A 6 13.15 -3.51 1.36
C LYS A 6 13.04 -2.25 0.51
N ASP A 7 13.55 -2.25 -0.72
CA ASP A 7 13.44 -1.13 -1.64
C ASP A 7 11.96 -0.82 -1.96
N MET A 8 11.19 -1.85 -2.32
CA MET A 8 9.76 -1.69 -2.62
C MET A 8 8.95 -1.21 -1.41
N PHE A 9 9.25 -1.74 -0.22
CA PHE A 9 8.60 -1.30 1.01
C PHE A 9 8.87 0.18 1.27
N GLN A 10 10.12 0.63 1.15
CA GLN A 10 10.48 2.02 1.36
C GLN A 10 9.76 2.94 0.37
N ARG A 11 9.74 2.58 -0.92
CA ARG A 11 9.05 3.36 -1.96
C ARG A 11 7.55 3.48 -1.71
N ILE A 12 6.89 2.39 -1.30
CA ILE A 12 5.45 2.40 -0.96
C ILE A 12 5.19 3.27 0.27
N ALA A 13 6.02 3.16 1.31
CA ALA A 13 5.86 3.92 2.54
C ALA A 13 6.05 5.43 2.32
N GLU A 14 7.06 5.82 1.54
CA GLU A 14 7.31 7.22 1.17
C GLU A 14 6.14 7.81 0.38
N GLU A 15 5.63 7.07 -0.60
CA GLU A 15 4.51 7.52 -1.44
C GLU A 15 3.19 7.60 -0.64
N ALA A 16 2.92 6.62 0.23
CA ALA A 16 1.75 6.64 1.11
C ALA A 16 1.81 7.78 2.13
N SER A 17 3.00 8.08 2.68
CA SER A 17 3.21 9.22 3.57
C SER A 17 2.97 10.54 2.84
N ARG A 18 3.45 10.67 1.60
CA ARG A 18 3.18 11.83 0.74
C ARG A 18 1.69 12.03 0.49
N LEU A 19 0.95 10.94 0.24
CA LEU A 19 -0.51 10.98 0.06
C LEU A 19 -1.25 11.40 1.33
N ALA A 20 -0.88 10.85 2.49
CA ALA A 20 -1.46 11.26 3.78
C ALA A 20 -1.26 12.77 4.02
N ARG A 21 -0.03 13.26 3.83
CA ARG A 21 0.30 14.69 3.94
C ARG A 21 -0.48 15.55 2.93
N LYS A 22 -0.63 15.10 1.68
CA LYS A 22 -1.42 15.80 0.65
C LYS A 22 -2.88 15.96 1.07
N THR A 23 -3.43 14.93 1.71
CA THR A 23 -4.80 14.97 2.27
C THR A 23 -4.89 15.63 3.64
N ARG A 24 -3.80 16.25 4.14
CA ARG A 24 -3.70 16.90 5.47
C ARG A 24 -4.03 15.97 6.64
N ARG A 25 -3.84 14.66 6.47
CA ARG A 25 -4.02 13.67 7.53
C ARG A 25 -2.69 13.38 8.18
N ALA A 26 -2.67 13.37 9.52
CA ALA A 26 -1.52 12.94 10.31
C ALA A 26 -1.37 11.41 10.33
N THR A 27 -2.47 10.68 10.09
CA THR A 27 -2.51 9.22 10.10
C THR A 27 -2.59 8.67 8.68
N MET A 28 -1.67 7.78 8.32
CA MET A 28 -1.75 6.97 7.10
C MET A 28 -2.87 5.93 7.21
N THR A 29 -3.66 5.78 6.16
CA THR A 29 -4.76 4.80 6.08
C THR A 29 -4.46 3.70 5.07
N SER A 30 -5.19 2.59 5.13
CA SER A 30 -5.10 1.50 4.14
C SER A 30 -5.36 1.99 2.71
N ARG A 31 -6.17 3.04 2.53
CA ARG A 31 -6.41 3.68 1.23
C ARG A 31 -5.17 4.39 0.68
N ASP A 32 -4.36 4.99 1.55
CA ASP A 32 -3.12 5.65 1.13
C ASP A 32 -2.11 4.63 0.63
N ILE A 33 -2.01 3.49 1.31
CA ILE A 33 -1.17 2.36 0.89
C ILE A 33 -1.68 1.76 -0.44
N GLN A 34 -2.99 1.50 -0.56
CA GLN A 34 -3.55 0.99 -1.82
C GLN A 34 -3.32 1.93 -3.00
N THR A 35 -3.40 3.25 -2.76
CA THR A 35 -3.15 4.26 -3.79
C THR A 35 -1.65 4.31 -4.16
N ALA A 36 -0.76 4.27 -3.17
CA ALA A 36 0.69 4.19 -3.39
C ALA A 36 1.08 2.95 -4.21
N VAL A 37 0.49 1.79 -3.90
CA VAL A 37 0.70 0.55 -4.66
C VAL A 37 0.25 0.69 -6.12
N ARG A 38 -0.89 1.34 -6.39
CA ARG A 38 -1.37 1.60 -7.76
C ARG A 38 -0.47 2.57 -8.54
N LEU A 39 0.19 3.51 -7.85
CA LEU A 39 1.12 4.46 -8.46
C LEU A 39 2.47 3.80 -8.79
N LEU A 40 2.93 2.88 -7.95
CA LEU A 40 4.24 2.23 -8.10
C LEU A 40 4.20 0.97 -8.96
N LEU A 41 3.10 0.22 -8.93
CA LEU A 41 2.91 -1.02 -9.70
C LEU A 41 1.84 -0.80 -10.77
N LEU A 42 2.28 -0.72 -12.03
CA LEU A 42 1.41 -0.54 -13.19
C LEU A 42 0.89 -1.88 -13.74
N GLY A 43 -0.21 -1.82 -14.49
CA GLY A 43 -0.78 -2.97 -15.19
C GLY A 43 -1.39 -4.03 -14.27
N GLU A 44 -1.22 -5.30 -14.64
CA GLU A 44 -1.84 -6.42 -13.92
C GLU A 44 -1.24 -6.64 -12.52
N LEU A 45 0.05 -6.32 -12.30
CA LEU A 45 0.70 -6.47 -11.01
C LEU A 45 0.05 -5.59 -9.93
N GLY A 46 -0.27 -4.33 -10.26
CA GLY A 46 -0.96 -3.43 -9.34
C GLY A 46 -2.36 -3.91 -8.98
N LYS A 47 -3.11 -4.47 -9.95
CA LYS A 47 -4.45 -5.02 -9.70
C LYS A 47 -4.41 -6.21 -8.75
N HIS A 48 -3.49 -7.14 -8.98
CA HIS A 48 -3.31 -8.32 -8.11
C HIS A 48 -2.83 -7.91 -6.72
N ALA A 49 -1.85 -7.02 -6.61
CA ALA A 49 -1.33 -6.55 -5.32
C ALA A 49 -2.42 -5.88 -4.46
N VAL A 50 -3.29 -5.06 -5.05
CA VAL A 50 -4.40 -4.42 -4.33
C VAL A 50 -5.47 -5.43 -3.92
N SER A 51 -5.76 -6.42 -4.78
CA SER A 51 -6.69 -7.51 -4.45
C SER A 51 -6.20 -8.32 -3.25
N GLU A 52 -4.94 -8.76 -3.27
CA GLU A 52 -4.34 -9.51 -2.17
C GLU A 52 -4.26 -8.68 -0.88
N GLY A 53 -3.90 -7.40 -0.99
CA GLY A 53 -3.91 -6.48 0.16
C GLY A 53 -5.30 -6.33 0.79
N THR A 54 -6.35 -6.25 -0.03
CA THR A 54 -7.74 -6.14 0.46
C THR A 54 -8.21 -7.42 1.14
N LYS A 55 -7.88 -8.59 0.56
CA LYS A 55 -8.16 -9.90 1.19
C LYS A 55 -7.46 -10.03 2.54
N ALA A 56 -6.20 -9.59 2.64
CA ALA A 56 -5.44 -9.61 3.89
C ALA A 56 -6.08 -8.71 4.96
N ILE A 57 -6.49 -7.49 4.59
CA ILE A 57 -7.23 -6.58 5.49
C ILE A 57 -8.52 -7.22 5.97
N LEU A 58 -9.31 -7.82 5.07
CA LEU A 58 -10.57 -8.48 5.42
C LEU A 58 -10.34 -9.62 6.41
N ARG A 59 -9.34 -10.46 6.18
CA ARG A 59 -8.96 -11.55 7.10
C ARG A 59 -8.56 -10.99 8.47
N TYR A 60 -7.76 -9.93 8.51
CA TYR A 60 -7.35 -9.30 9.76
C TYR A 60 -8.55 -8.73 10.52
N VAL A 61 -9.42 -7.96 9.85
CA VAL A 61 -10.56 -7.30 10.52
C VAL A 61 -11.65 -8.30 10.93
N CYS A 62 -11.91 -9.34 10.12
CA CYS A 62 -13.04 -10.25 10.32
C CYS A 62 -12.71 -11.48 11.18
N CYS A 63 -11.45 -11.89 11.27
CA CYS A 63 -11.02 -13.05 12.06
C CYS A 63 -10.21 -12.67 13.30
N SER A 64 -10.19 -11.39 13.70
CA SER A 64 -9.70 -10.94 15.00
C SER A 64 -10.81 -10.91 16.04
#